data_AF-A0A602Z9J3-F1
#
_entry.id   AF-A0A602Z9J3-F1
#
_cell.length_a   1.000
_cell.length_b   1.000
_cell.length_c   1.000
_cell.angle_alpha   90.00
_cell.angle_beta   90.00
_cell.angle_gamma   90.00
#
_symmetry.space_group_name_H-M   'P 1'
#
loop_
_entity.id
_entity.type
_entity.pdbx_description
1 polymer ?
#
loop_
_entity_poly.entity_id
_entity_poly.type
_entity_poly.pdbx_seq_one_letter_code
_entity_poly.pdbx_strand_id
1 'polypeptide(L)'
;MGIFTDFVSEKNAEIDPFVLFSQLAAQEGDEVKSIAAYFYRHHYFPHRCQGEIDTPSYPAFCFYKFSVCDGFFIPNDEFDDSFQESCLLMLRGVSEGYYLEDEPDSQGFYHFDRLHGYNLPTSLQSRSFEMFCFHKNEMIEFLTSQGIKLPECLLPQGDMSKNVSQGGSALNLQSMSSTLKVTFVNGKCGYDEAISPLEEENRKLKEENLSLKDEVLSLKEQLPLHINAFDEADPLALAIEIRNKFWVNYDPENDRQTRPKSPVILQYLAGRGVEKERRAKAIDLVASPINRDPSKDI
;
A
#
# COMPACT_ATOMS: atom_id res chain seq x y z
N MET A 1 -27.66 -29.36 -17.88
CA MET A 1 -27.92 -27.91 -17.95
C MET A 1 -26.73 -27.29 -18.66
N GLY A 2 -26.95 -26.31 -19.54
CA GLY A 2 -25.98 -25.95 -20.57
C GLY A 2 -24.87 -25.04 -20.04
N ILE A 3 -23.66 -25.18 -20.54
CA ILE A 3 -22.46 -24.38 -20.15
C ILE A 3 -22.75 -22.85 -20.11
N PHE A 4 -23.67 -22.36 -20.94
CA PHE A 4 -24.10 -20.96 -20.95
C PHE A 4 -24.95 -20.52 -19.73
N THR A 5 -25.73 -21.42 -19.12
CA THR A 5 -26.48 -21.08 -17.89
C THR A 5 -25.55 -20.88 -16.70
N ASP A 6 -24.46 -21.65 -16.67
CA ASP A 6 -23.49 -21.61 -15.58
C ASP A 6 -22.68 -20.30 -15.64
N PHE A 7 -22.22 -19.89 -16.84
CA PHE A 7 -21.57 -18.59 -17.05
C PHE A 7 -22.46 -17.39 -16.68
N VAL A 8 -23.74 -17.39 -17.10
CA VAL A 8 -24.67 -16.31 -16.76
C VAL A 8 -24.92 -16.26 -15.26
N SER A 9 -25.02 -17.42 -14.61
CA SER A 9 -25.19 -17.50 -13.15
C SER A 9 -23.96 -16.99 -12.39
N GLU A 10 -22.76 -17.26 -12.90
CA GLU A 10 -21.50 -16.80 -12.32
C GLU A 10 -21.35 -15.28 -12.48
N LYS A 11 -21.57 -14.74 -13.68
CA LYS A 11 -21.55 -13.29 -13.90
C LYS A 11 -22.60 -12.56 -13.05
N ASN A 12 -23.79 -13.14 -12.85
CA ASN A 12 -24.83 -12.55 -12.00
C ASN A 12 -24.48 -12.58 -10.49
N ALA A 13 -23.39 -13.26 -10.10
CA ALA A 13 -22.84 -13.20 -8.76
C ALA A 13 -21.85 -12.03 -8.58
N GLU A 14 -21.52 -11.28 -9.63
CA GLU A 14 -20.64 -10.12 -9.56
C GLU A 14 -21.38 -8.94 -8.92
N ILE A 15 -20.82 -8.40 -7.84
CA ILE A 15 -21.37 -7.25 -7.15
C ILE A 15 -20.38 -6.09 -7.23
N ASP A 16 -20.83 -4.99 -7.85
CA ASP A 16 -20.13 -3.71 -7.82
C ASP A 16 -20.10 -3.18 -6.37
N PRO A 17 -18.90 -2.93 -5.80
CA PRO A 17 -18.74 -2.42 -4.44
C PRO A 17 -19.48 -1.10 -4.19
N PHE A 18 -19.47 -0.18 -5.16
CA PHE A 18 -20.09 1.14 -5.00
C PHE A 18 -21.60 1.09 -5.10
N VAL A 19 -22.15 0.16 -5.89
CA VAL A 19 -23.60 -0.11 -5.88
C VAL A 19 -24.00 -0.66 -4.52
N LEU A 20 -23.25 -1.63 -3.98
CA LEU A 20 -23.50 -2.19 -2.66
C LEU A 20 -23.44 -1.12 -1.56
N PHE A 21 -22.38 -0.31 -1.54
CA PHE A 21 -22.20 0.72 -0.53
C PHE A 21 -23.27 1.80 -0.59
N SER A 22 -23.69 2.20 -1.80
CA SER A 22 -24.75 3.19 -1.98
C SER A 22 -26.09 2.68 -1.45
N GLN A 23 -26.42 1.41 -1.70
CA GLN A 23 -27.66 0.83 -1.20
C GLN A 23 -27.65 0.64 0.32
N LEU A 24 -26.52 0.23 0.90
CA LEU A 24 -26.36 0.14 2.36
C LEU A 24 -26.42 1.52 3.02
N ALA A 25 -25.77 2.52 2.44
CA ALA A 25 -25.80 3.91 2.93
C ALA A 25 -27.24 4.44 2.95
N ALA A 26 -28.00 4.22 1.88
CA ALA A 26 -29.41 4.60 1.82
C ALA A 26 -30.28 3.83 2.82
N GLN A 27 -29.99 2.54 3.06
CA GLN A 27 -30.72 1.70 4.01
C GLN A 27 -30.51 2.17 5.46
N GLU A 28 -29.26 2.48 5.83
CA GLU A 28 -28.89 2.85 7.20
C GLU A 28 -29.04 4.36 7.47
N GLY A 29 -29.32 5.17 6.44
CA GLY A 29 -29.40 6.63 6.55
C GLY A 29 -28.05 7.29 6.80
N ASP A 30 -26.99 6.72 6.24
CA ASP A 30 -25.59 7.15 6.42
C ASP A 30 -24.95 7.50 5.06
N GLU A 31 -23.67 7.89 5.07
CA GLU A 31 -22.89 8.20 3.89
C GLU A 31 -22.08 6.99 3.39
N VAL A 32 -21.79 6.94 2.09
CA VAL A 32 -20.96 5.90 1.46
C VAL A 32 -19.59 5.76 2.15
N LYS A 33 -19.01 6.85 2.65
CA LYS A 33 -17.73 6.82 3.38
C LYS A 33 -17.82 6.02 4.69
N SER A 34 -18.95 6.10 5.41
CA SER A 34 -19.18 5.36 6.65
C SER A 34 -19.32 3.86 6.37
N ILE A 35 -20.02 3.50 5.28
CA ILE A 35 -20.11 2.12 4.81
C ILE A 35 -18.73 1.60 4.38
N ALA A 36 -17.98 2.37 3.59
CA ALA A 36 -16.61 2.00 3.20
C ALA A 36 -15.70 1.79 4.42
N ALA A 37 -15.82 2.62 5.47
CA ALA A 37 -15.10 2.46 6.72
C ALA A 37 -15.45 1.14 7.42
N TYR A 38 -16.73 0.75 7.40
CA TYR A 38 -17.20 -0.51 7.96
C TYR A 38 -16.55 -1.71 7.25
N PHE A 39 -16.59 -1.74 5.92
CA PHE A 39 -15.97 -2.82 5.14
C PHE A 39 -14.45 -2.85 5.32
N TYR A 40 -13.78 -1.69 5.33
CA TYR A 40 -12.33 -1.61 5.59
C TYR A 40 -11.93 -2.24 6.93
N ARG A 41 -12.71 -2.01 7.99
CA ARG A 41 -12.43 -2.55 9.33
C ARG A 41 -12.74 -4.03 9.50
N HIS A 42 -13.69 -4.55 8.71
CA HIS A 42 -14.16 -5.94 8.82
C HIS A 42 -13.63 -6.84 7.69
N HIS A 43 -12.67 -6.36 6.90
CA HIS A 43 -11.99 -7.19 5.92
C HIS A 43 -11.01 -8.16 6.61
N TYR A 44 -10.94 -9.38 6.08
CA TYR A 44 -10.07 -10.44 6.58
C TYR A 44 -8.76 -10.49 5.79
N PHE A 45 -7.61 -10.46 6.47
CA PHE A 45 -6.31 -10.71 5.85
C PHE A 45 -5.93 -12.21 5.96
N PRO A 46 -5.88 -12.96 4.84
CA PRO A 46 -5.53 -14.38 4.90
C PRO A 46 -4.09 -14.66 5.35
N HIS A 47 -3.15 -13.73 5.09
CA HIS A 47 -1.72 -13.99 5.23
C HIS A 47 -1.03 -13.31 6.44
N ARG A 48 -1.71 -12.42 7.17
CA ARG A 48 -1.14 -11.78 8.38
C ARG A 48 -1.27 -12.59 9.67
N CYS A 49 -1.93 -13.75 9.62
CA CYS A 49 -2.04 -14.68 10.74
C CYS A 49 -0.99 -15.81 10.65
N GLN A 50 0.28 -15.48 10.36
CA GLN A 50 1.39 -16.43 10.55
C GLN A 50 1.79 -16.47 12.02
N GLY A 51 0.96 -17.11 12.83
CA GLY A 51 1.20 -17.32 14.25
C GLY A 51 -0.07 -17.81 14.92
N GLU A 52 -0.17 -19.13 15.06
CA GLU A 52 -1.11 -19.89 15.89
C GLU A 52 -2.19 -19.06 16.62
N ILE A 53 -3.23 -18.68 15.88
CA ILE A 53 -4.56 -18.41 16.43
C ILE A 53 -5.50 -19.06 15.43
N ASP A 54 -6.41 -19.90 15.93
CA ASP A 54 -7.51 -20.50 15.17
C ASP A 54 -7.99 -19.50 14.11
N THR A 55 -7.92 -19.88 12.83
CA THR A 55 -8.53 -19.12 11.74
C THR A 55 -9.92 -18.73 12.20
N PRO A 56 -10.22 -17.43 12.39
CA PRO A 56 -11.52 -17.05 12.89
C PRO A 56 -12.55 -17.58 11.90
N SER A 57 -13.41 -18.49 12.35
CA SER A 57 -14.54 -19.03 11.59
C SER A 57 -15.66 -17.96 11.52
N TYR A 58 -15.30 -16.75 11.13
CA TYR A 58 -16.25 -15.70 10.80
C TYR A 58 -16.30 -15.62 9.28
N PRO A 59 -17.49 -15.39 8.69
CA PRO A 59 -17.57 -15.17 7.26
C PRO A 59 -16.75 -13.93 6.93
N ALA A 60 -15.68 -14.17 6.18
CA ALA A 60 -14.82 -13.17 5.60
C ALA A 60 -15.32 -12.88 4.18
N PHE A 61 -14.88 -11.75 3.64
CA PHE A 61 -15.04 -11.48 2.22
C PHE A 61 -13.71 -11.11 1.59
N CYS A 62 -13.57 -11.45 0.31
CA CYS A 62 -12.41 -11.11 -0.48
C CYS A 62 -12.76 -10.10 -1.59
N PHE A 63 -11.74 -9.40 -2.08
CA PHE A 63 -11.85 -8.63 -3.33
C PHE A 63 -11.54 -9.55 -4.51
N TYR A 64 -12.32 -9.46 -5.58
CA TYR A 64 -12.12 -10.29 -6.76
C TYR A 64 -11.98 -9.44 -8.01
N LYS A 65 -11.29 -9.99 -9.01
CA LYS A 65 -11.51 -9.62 -10.40
C LYS A 65 -12.46 -10.62 -11.04
N PHE A 66 -13.24 -10.13 -12.00
CA PHE A 66 -14.06 -10.97 -12.84
C PHE A 66 -13.55 -10.94 -14.28
N SER A 67 -13.27 -12.11 -14.84
CA SER A 67 -12.92 -12.31 -16.25
C SER A 67 -13.97 -13.17 -16.91
N VAL A 68 -14.33 -12.85 -18.15
CA VAL A 68 -15.21 -13.71 -18.95
C VAL A 68 -14.60 -15.10 -19.18
N CYS A 69 -13.26 -15.19 -19.17
CA CYS A 69 -12.53 -16.44 -19.40
C CYS A 69 -12.31 -17.22 -18.10
N ASP A 70 -11.99 -16.51 -17.01
CA ASP A 70 -11.45 -17.11 -15.78
C ASP A 70 -12.43 -17.06 -14.61
N GLY A 71 -13.60 -16.43 -14.79
CA GLY A 71 -14.59 -16.26 -13.73
C GLY A 71 -14.09 -15.31 -12.63
N PHE A 72 -14.44 -15.62 -11.39
CA PHE A 72 -13.86 -14.93 -10.22
C PHE A 72 -12.46 -15.44 -9.93
N PHE A 73 -11.50 -14.52 -9.88
CA PHE A 73 -10.16 -14.85 -9.45
C PHE A 73 -9.58 -13.75 -8.58
N ILE A 74 -8.73 -14.16 -7.64
CA ILE A 74 -7.84 -13.26 -6.91
C ILE A 74 -6.52 -13.30 -7.67
N PRO A 75 -6.03 -12.16 -8.21
CA PRO A 75 -4.72 -12.10 -8.81
C PRO A 75 -3.66 -12.54 -7.77
N ASN A 76 -3.11 -13.74 -7.98
CA ASN A 76 -1.96 -14.21 -7.24
C ASN A 76 -0.75 -13.78 -8.04
N ASP A 77 -0.17 -12.61 -7.73
CA ASP A 77 1.23 -12.41 -8.08
C ASP A 77 2.05 -13.23 -7.08
N GLU A 78 2.93 -14.09 -7.59
CA GLU A 78 3.79 -15.00 -6.79
C GLU A 78 4.71 -14.28 -5.78
N PHE A 79 4.63 -12.95 -5.69
CA PHE A 79 5.50 -12.11 -4.88
C PHE A 79 4.82 -11.05 -4.00
N ASP A 80 3.49 -10.84 -4.04
CA ASP A 80 2.89 -9.83 -3.14
C ASP A 80 1.35 -9.90 -3.06
N ASP A 81 0.78 -9.70 -1.87
CA ASP A 81 -0.67 -9.53 -1.59
C ASP A 81 -1.24 -8.20 -2.17
N SER A 82 -0.61 -7.68 -3.23
CA SER A 82 -0.73 -6.32 -3.72
C SER A 82 -2.15 -5.94 -4.15
N PHE A 83 -2.92 -6.87 -4.71
CA PHE A 83 -4.29 -6.60 -5.16
C PHE A 83 -5.25 -6.38 -3.99
N GLN A 84 -5.25 -7.28 -2.98
CA GLN A 84 -6.11 -7.10 -1.80
C GLN A 84 -5.73 -5.83 -1.04
N GLU A 85 -4.42 -5.59 -0.86
CA GLU A 85 -3.93 -4.37 -0.21
C GLU A 85 -4.31 -3.10 -0.99
N SER A 86 -4.26 -3.14 -2.32
CA SER A 86 -4.67 -2.01 -3.17
C SER A 86 -6.17 -1.72 -3.02
N CYS A 87 -7.02 -2.75 -3.05
CA CYS A 87 -8.46 -2.62 -2.83
C CYS A 87 -8.78 -2.03 -1.45
N LEU A 88 -8.04 -2.45 -0.42
CA LEU A 88 -8.18 -1.90 0.94
C LEU A 88 -7.77 -0.44 1.03
N LEU A 89 -6.67 -0.05 0.37
CA LEU A 89 -6.25 1.34 0.32
C LEU A 89 -7.30 2.20 -0.40
N MET A 90 -7.94 1.67 -1.43
CA MET A 90 -9.06 2.33 -2.09
C MET A 90 -10.24 2.53 -1.12
N LEU A 91 -10.66 1.47 -0.40
CA LEU A 91 -11.73 1.60 0.59
C LEU A 91 -11.38 2.60 1.69
N ARG A 92 -10.12 2.60 2.15
CA ARG A 92 -9.64 3.57 3.13
C ARG A 92 -9.77 4.99 2.61
N GLY A 93 -9.34 5.26 1.39
CA GLY A 93 -9.45 6.60 0.82
C GLY A 93 -10.90 7.07 0.68
N VAL A 94 -11.80 6.18 0.23
CA VAL A 94 -13.25 6.48 0.19
C VAL A 94 -13.79 6.74 1.60
N SER A 95 -13.34 5.99 2.61
CA SER A 95 -13.75 6.18 4.00
C SER A 95 -13.25 7.50 4.62
N GLU A 96 -12.10 7.99 4.16
CA GLU A 96 -11.51 9.28 4.53
C GLU A 96 -12.16 10.45 3.75
N GLY A 97 -13.09 10.16 2.83
CA GLY A 97 -13.89 11.14 2.09
C GLY A 97 -13.26 11.61 0.78
N TYR A 98 -12.25 10.90 0.28
CA TYR A 98 -11.65 11.21 -1.02
C TYR A 98 -12.52 10.70 -2.18
N TYR A 99 -12.60 11.50 -3.24
CA TYR A 99 -13.38 11.18 -4.44
C TYR A 99 -12.56 10.37 -5.43
N LEU A 100 -13.14 9.30 -5.95
CA LEU A 100 -12.56 8.50 -7.04
C LEU A 100 -12.98 9.06 -8.39
N GLU A 101 -12.02 9.15 -9.30
CA GLU A 101 -12.23 9.50 -10.70
C GLU A 101 -11.72 8.38 -11.59
N ASP A 102 -12.41 8.19 -12.72
CA ASP A 102 -11.96 7.29 -13.79
C ASP A 102 -10.60 7.76 -14.30
N GLU A 103 -9.67 6.84 -14.49
CA GLU A 103 -8.38 7.17 -15.10
C GLU A 103 -8.56 7.39 -16.61
N PRO A 104 -8.24 8.59 -17.14
CA PRO A 104 -8.61 9.00 -18.49
C PRO A 104 -8.01 8.11 -19.59
N ASP A 105 -6.85 7.52 -19.32
CA ASP A 105 -6.10 6.71 -20.27
C ASP A 105 -6.20 5.19 -19.99
N SER A 106 -6.97 4.77 -18.98
CA SER A 106 -7.02 3.37 -18.53
C SER A 106 -8.40 2.95 -18.05
N GLN A 107 -9.14 2.27 -18.91
CA GLN A 107 -10.47 1.73 -18.56
C GLN A 107 -10.34 0.68 -17.45
N GLY A 108 -11.16 0.82 -16.40
CA GLY A 108 -11.14 -0.10 -15.26
C GLY A 108 -10.12 0.26 -14.18
N PHE A 109 -9.52 1.44 -14.25
CA PHE A 109 -8.68 2.00 -13.19
C PHE A 109 -9.26 3.30 -12.66
N TYR A 110 -9.10 3.51 -11.36
CA TYR A 110 -9.53 4.70 -10.63
C TYR A 110 -8.34 5.37 -9.97
N HIS A 111 -8.43 6.67 -9.76
CA HIS A 111 -7.49 7.41 -8.93
C HIS A 111 -8.24 8.39 -8.05
N PHE A 112 -7.62 8.86 -6.97
CA PHE A 112 -8.22 9.90 -6.14
C PHE A 112 -7.97 11.29 -6.74
N ASP A 113 -9.03 12.10 -6.82
CA ASP A 113 -8.97 13.47 -7.30
C ASP A 113 -8.02 14.32 -6.43
N ARG A 114 -7.14 15.07 -7.11
CA ARG A 114 -6.18 16.00 -6.49
C ARG A 114 -6.71 17.43 -6.37
N LEU A 115 -7.85 17.76 -6.99
CA LEU A 115 -8.28 19.13 -7.24
C LEU A 115 -8.86 19.85 -6.01
N HIS A 116 -9.08 19.17 -4.89
CA HIS A 116 -9.79 19.76 -3.74
C HIS A 116 -8.89 20.32 -2.62
N GLY A 117 -7.60 20.58 -2.89
CA GLY A 117 -6.73 21.30 -1.94
C GLY A 117 -6.34 20.51 -0.68
N TYR A 118 -6.67 19.21 -0.63
CA TYR A 118 -6.18 18.28 0.38
C TYR A 118 -4.97 17.53 -0.18
N ASN A 119 -3.88 17.50 0.59
CA ASN A 119 -2.79 16.60 0.30
C ASN A 119 -3.28 15.16 0.53
N LEU A 120 -3.46 14.39 -0.54
CA LEU A 120 -3.66 12.94 -0.44
C LEU A 120 -2.52 12.33 0.39
N PRO A 121 -2.75 11.34 1.25
CA PRO A 121 -1.69 10.58 1.90
C PRO A 121 -0.75 9.99 0.84
N THR A 122 0.57 9.95 1.10
CA THR A 122 1.55 9.37 0.15
C THR A 122 1.20 7.94 -0.29
N SER A 123 0.51 7.18 0.56
CA SER A 123 0.01 5.84 0.22
C SER A 123 -1.09 5.82 -0.85
N LEU A 124 -1.78 6.95 -1.06
CA LEU A 124 -2.84 7.14 -2.07
C LEU A 124 -2.38 8.03 -3.23
N GLN A 125 -1.28 8.79 -3.06
CA GLN A 125 -0.72 9.63 -4.11
C GLN A 125 -0.18 8.79 -5.27
N SER A 126 -0.49 9.22 -6.50
CA SER A 126 0.02 8.63 -7.75
C SER A 126 -0.24 7.13 -7.91
N ARG A 127 -1.25 6.58 -7.21
CA ARG A 127 -1.70 5.20 -7.38
C ARG A 127 -2.94 5.15 -8.26
N SER A 128 -2.91 4.22 -9.19
CA SER A 128 -4.08 3.74 -9.91
C SER A 128 -4.61 2.52 -9.17
N PHE A 129 -5.89 2.52 -8.87
CA PHE A 129 -6.61 1.43 -8.22
C PHE A 129 -7.39 0.69 -9.28
N GLU A 130 -7.11 -0.59 -9.43
CA GLU A 130 -7.84 -1.42 -10.37
C GLU A 130 -9.24 -1.75 -9.83
N MET A 131 -10.20 -1.81 -10.74
CA MET A 131 -11.57 -2.17 -10.42
C MET A 131 -11.62 -3.59 -9.82
N PHE A 132 -12.46 -3.75 -8.81
CA PHE A 132 -12.73 -5.03 -8.17
C PHE A 132 -14.23 -5.22 -7.96
N CYS A 133 -14.62 -6.46 -7.67
CA CYS A 133 -15.98 -6.86 -7.36
C CYS A 133 -16.02 -7.70 -6.09
N PHE A 134 -17.21 -7.85 -5.53
CA PHE A 134 -17.50 -8.84 -4.50
C PHE A 134 -18.24 -10.03 -5.09
N HIS A 135 -18.03 -11.21 -4.50
CA HIS A 135 -18.85 -12.38 -4.79
C HIS A 135 -20.17 -12.30 -4.01
N LYS A 136 -21.31 -12.40 -4.70
CA LYS A 136 -22.65 -12.23 -4.13
C LYS A 136 -22.92 -13.11 -2.91
N ASN A 137 -22.57 -14.40 -2.97
CA ASN A 137 -22.85 -15.32 -1.87
C ASN A 137 -22.00 -15.01 -0.63
N GLU A 138 -20.74 -14.58 -0.82
CA GLU A 138 -19.88 -14.16 0.29
C GLU A 138 -20.45 -12.91 0.98
N MET A 139 -20.95 -11.95 0.20
CA MET A 139 -21.62 -10.76 0.73
C MET A 139 -22.89 -11.08 1.49
N ILE A 140 -23.70 -12.01 1.00
CA ILE A 140 -24.90 -12.46 1.69
C ILE A 140 -24.54 -13.09 3.03
N GLU A 141 -23.57 -14.00 3.06
CA GLU A 141 -23.10 -14.67 4.29
C GLU A 141 -22.50 -13.66 5.28
N PHE A 142 -21.61 -12.79 4.79
CA PHE A 142 -20.99 -11.73 5.59
C PHE A 142 -22.05 -10.82 6.22
N LEU A 143 -22.91 -10.19 5.44
CA LEU A 143 -23.91 -9.24 5.96
C LEU A 143 -24.92 -9.92 6.90
N THR A 144 -25.35 -11.14 6.56
CA THR A 144 -26.29 -11.90 7.41
C THR A 144 -25.67 -12.23 8.77
N SER A 145 -24.39 -12.58 8.80
CA SER A 145 -23.68 -12.86 10.06
C SER A 145 -23.56 -11.63 10.97
N GLN A 146 -23.54 -10.44 10.38
CA GLN A 146 -23.46 -9.16 11.08
C GLN A 146 -24.86 -8.63 11.44
N GLY A 147 -25.93 -9.37 11.11
CA GLY A 147 -27.31 -8.94 11.35
C GLY A 147 -27.76 -7.78 10.45
N ILE A 148 -27.04 -7.50 9.36
CA ILE A 148 -27.35 -6.43 8.43
C ILE A 148 -28.40 -6.92 7.43
N LYS A 149 -29.46 -6.11 7.22
CA LYS A 149 -30.49 -6.42 6.23
C LYS A 149 -29.90 -6.36 4.81
N LEU A 150 -30.22 -7.34 3.99
CA LEU A 150 -29.68 -7.45 2.63
C LEU A 150 -30.23 -6.34 1.71
N PRO A 151 -29.36 -5.57 1.03
CA PRO A 151 -29.74 -4.60 0.02
C PRO A 151 -30.27 -5.27 -1.26
N GLU A 152 -30.99 -4.53 -2.10
CA GLU A 152 -31.67 -5.04 -3.29
C GLU A 152 -30.72 -5.73 -4.29
N CYS A 153 -29.48 -5.24 -4.42
CA CYS A 153 -28.47 -5.84 -5.31
C CYS A 153 -28.10 -7.28 -4.93
N LEU A 154 -28.33 -7.68 -3.66
CA LEU A 154 -28.06 -9.03 -3.17
C LEU A 154 -29.30 -9.93 -3.16
N LEU A 155 -30.50 -9.40 -3.42
CA LEU A 155 -31.71 -10.21 -3.46
C LEU A 155 -31.74 -11.11 -4.71
N PRO A 156 -32.44 -12.26 -4.69
CA PRO A 156 -32.67 -13.05 -5.90
C PRO A 156 -33.41 -12.21 -6.93
N GLN A 157 -32.86 -12.09 -8.15
CA GLN A 157 -33.60 -11.49 -9.26
C GLN A 157 -34.74 -12.44 -9.62
N GLY A 158 -35.96 -12.15 -9.17
CA GLY A 158 -37.16 -12.83 -9.63
C GLY A 158 -37.40 -12.51 -11.11
N ASP A 159 -37.36 -13.54 -11.95
CA ASP A 159 -37.98 -13.65 -13.28
C ASP A 159 -38.19 -12.32 -14.06
N MET A 160 -37.09 -11.74 -14.56
CA MET A 160 -37.13 -10.66 -15.56
C MET A 160 -37.37 -11.23 -16.98
N SER A 161 -38.43 -12.03 -17.12
CA SER A 161 -39.13 -12.18 -18.39
C SER A 161 -39.90 -10.90 -18.66
N LYS A 162 -39.19 -9.93 -19.26
CA LYS A 162 -39.63 -8.69 -19.94
C LYS A 162 -38.67 -7.57 -19.58
N ASN A 163 -37.58 -7.47 -20.33
CA ASN A 163 -37.21 -6.28 -21.09
C ASN A 163 -35.81 -6.51 -21.67
N VAL A 164 -35.76 -7.26 -22.76
CA VAL A 164 -34.65 -7.12 -23.71
C VAL A 164 -34.88 -5.81 -24.44
N SER A 165 -34.02 -4.83 -24.19
CA SER A 165 -33.70 -3.80 -25.18
C SER A 165 -32.21 -3.49 -25.11
N GLN A 166 -31.54 -3.97 -26.15
CA GLN A 166 -30.24 -3.60 -26.67
C GLN A 166 -29.75 -2.20 -26.24
N GLY A 167 -28.47 -2.12 -25.90
CA GLY A 167 -27.76 -0.86 -25.82
C GLY A 167 -26.44 -0.98 -25.08
N GLY A 168 -25.35 -1.28 -25.80
CA GLY A 168 -24.05 -0.82 -25.34
C GLY A 168 -24.12 0.70 -25.22
N SER A 169 -23.79 1.23 -24.06
CA SER A 169 -23.70 2.67 -23.84
C SER A 169 -22.68 2.92 -22.75
N ALA A 170 -21.68 3.72 -23.12
CA ALA A 170 -20.75 4.36 -22.19
C ALA A 170 -21.50 4.85 -20.94
N LEU A 171 -20.87 4.68 -19.78
CA LEU A 171 -21.27 5.35 -18.54
C LEU A 171 -21.37 6.85 -18.83
N ASN A 172 -22.61 7.32 -19.00
CA ASN A 172 -22.91 8.72 -19.17
C ASN A 172 -23.02 9.34 -17.77
N LEU A 173 -21.93 9.94 -17.31
CA LEU A 173 -21.79 10.74 -16.09
C LEU A 173 -22.66 12.03 -16.08
N GLN A 174 -23.65 12.19 -16.96
CA GLN A 174 -24.54 13.36 -17.01
C GLN A 174 -25.98 13.10 -16.55
N SER A 175 -26.34 11.90 -16.05
CA SER A 175 -27.70 11.68 -15.52
C SER A 175 -27.87 11.93 -14.01
N MET A 176 -26.83 12.36 -13.28
CA MET A 176 -26.95 12.84 -11.89
C MET A 176 -27.41 14.30 -11.81
N SER A 177 -28.43 14.67 -12.59
CA SER A 177 -29.20 15.90 -12.39
C SER A 177 -30.61 15.54 -11.95
N SER A 178 -30.78 15.31 -10.66
CA SER A 178 -32.03 15.63 -9.99
C SER A 178 -31.79 15.98 -8.51
N THR A 179 -31.58 17.28 -8.30
CA THR A 179 -31.93 18.04 -7.08
C THR A 179 -31.05 17.87 -5.84
N LEU A 180 -29.78 18.25 -5.95
CA LEU A 180 -29.08 18.95 -4.87
C LEU A 180 -29.37 20.46 -5.03
N LYS A 181 -30.38 20.96 -4.30
CA LYS A 181 -30.49 22.41 -4.07
C LYS A 181 -29.45 22.80 -3.02
N VAL A 182 -28.21 23.02 -3.46
CA VAL A 182 -27.22 23.71 -2.65
C VAL A 182 -27.53 25.20 -2.75
N THR A 183 -28.25 25.73 -1.78
CA THR A 183 -28.30 27.18 -1.55
C THR A 183 -26.94 27.59 -0.97
N PHE A 184 -26.14 28.28 -1.77
CA PHE A 184 -24.95 28.97 -1.28
C PHE A 184 -25.40 30.16 -0.44
N VAL A 185 -25.14 30.10 0.87
CA VAL A 185 -25.25 31.26 1.76
C VAL A 185 -23.86 31.51 2.34
N ASN A 186 -23.24 32.61 1.90
CA ASN A 186 -21.99 33.23 2.38
C ASN A 186 -20.78 32.29 2.57
N GLY A 187 -20.01 32.13 1.50
CA GLY A 187 -18.70 31.46 1.50
C GLY A 187 -17.84 31.83 2.72
N LYS A 188 -17.68 30.87 3.62
CA LYS A 188 -16.61 30.61 4.60
C LYS A 188 -17.15 29.59 5.60
N CYS A 189 -16.74 28.33 5.49
CA CYS A 189 -16.75 27.40 6.61
C CYS A 189 -15.34 27.46 7.20
N GLY A 190 -15.17 28.26 8.24
CA GLY A 190 -14.04 28.15 9.14
C GLY A 190 -14.48 27.25 10.30
N TYR A 191 -13.73 26.19 10.54
CA TYR A 191 -13.66 25.59 11.87
C TYR A 191 -12.32 26.01 12.46
N ASP A 192 -12.36 26.91 13.45
CA ASP A 192 -11.30 26.98 14.45
C ASP A 192 -11.50 25.76 15.36
N GLU A 193 -11.10 24.59 14.87
CA GLU A 193 -10.84 23.47 15.77
C GLU A 193 -9.54 23.79 16.47
N ALA A 194 -9.63 24.01 17.79
CA ALA A 194 -8.48 23.90 18.65
C ALA A 194 -7.98 22.45 18.52
N ILE A 195 -7.07 22.23 17.57
CA ILE A 195 -6.34 20.98 17.36
C ILE A 195 -5.86 20.55 18.73
N SER A 196 -6.31 19.37 19.16
CA SER A 196 -5.90 18.81 20.44
C SER A 196 -4.37 18.83 20.49
N PRO A 197 -3.72 19.13 21.63
CA PRO A 197 -2.26 19.09 21.73
C PRO A 197 -1.66 17.77 21.21
N LEU A 198 -2.42 16.67 21.31
CA LEU A 198 -2.07 15.36 20.74
C LEU A 198 -2.16 15.31 19.21
N GLU A 199 -3.10 16.00 18.58
CA GLU A 199 -3.24 16.05 17.12
C GLU A 199 -2.14 16.91 16.50
N GLU A 200 -1.75 17.99 17.17
CA GLU A 200 -0.61 18.82 16.80
C GLU A 200 0.72 18.05 16.90
N GLU A 201 0.90 17.29 17.97
CA GLU A 201 2.06 16.41 18.15
C GLU A 201 2.09 15.31 17.08
N ASN A 202 0.95 14.67 16.80
CA ASN A 202 0.85 13.68 15.73
C ASN A 202 1.14 14.28 14.36
N ARG A 203 0.75 15.52 14.09
CA ARG A 203 1.07 16.21 12.84
C ARG A 203 2.58 16.42 12.71
N LYS A 204 3.22 16.95 13.76
CA LYS A 204 4.68 17.15 13.78
C LYS A 204 5.44 15.84 13.61
N LEU A 205 5.03 14.77 14.29
CA LEU A 205 5.64 13.45 14.16
C LEU A 205 5.48 12.85 12.76
N LYS A 206 4.36 13.13 12.08
CA LYS A 206 4.16 12.72 10.69
C LYS A 206 5.05 13.50 9.73
N GLU A 207 5.15 14.82 9.91
CA GLU A 207 6.05 15.68 9.14
C GLU A 207 7.52 15.28 9.32
N GLU A 208 7.94 15.01 10.55
CA GLU A 208 9.30 14.54 10.85
C GLU A 208 9.55 13.16 10.24
N ASN A 209 8.60 12.22 10.31
CA ASN A 209 8.72 10.93 9.63
C ASN A 209 8.86 11.06 8.10
N LEU A 210 8.12 11.99 7.50
CA LEU A 210 8.22 12.27 6.06
C LEU A 210 9.62 12.82 5.74
N SER A 211 10.07 13.84 6.47
CA SER A 211 11.41 14.42 6.30
C SER A 211 12.51 13.38 6.46
N LEU A 212 12.41 12.50 7.45
CA LEU A 212 13.38 11.43 7.69
C LEU A 212 13.37 10.37 6.57
N LYS A 213 12.19 10.05 6.03
CA LYS A 213 12.08 9.12 4.89
C LYS A 213 12.71 9.69 3.63
N ASP A 214 12.48 10.97 3.35
CA ASP A 214 13.09 11.66 2.21
C ASP A 214 14.60 11.76 2.37
N GLU A 215 15.08 12.04 3.58
CA GLU A 215 16.51 12.03 3.89
C GLU A 215 17.11 10.64 3.67
N VAL A 216 16.47 9.57 4.16
CA VAL A 216 16.93 8.19 3.94
C VAL A 216 16.96 7.82 2.46
N LEU A 217 15.97 8.23 1.67
CA LEU A 217 15.96 8.00 0.23
C LEU A 217 17.12 8.73 -0.46
N SER A 218 17.30 10.02 -0.13
CA SER A 218 18.40 10.82 -0.68
C SER A 218 19.79 10.26 -0.32
N LEU A 219 19.94 9.71 0.89
CA LEU A 219 21.17 9.06 1.33
C LEU A 219 21.38 7.71 0.63
N LYS A 220 20.31 6.96 0.36
CA LYS A 220 20.38 5.71 -0.42
C LYS A 220 20.75 5.95 -1.87
N GLU A 221 20.27 7.04 -2.49
CA GLU A 221 20.66 7.43 -3.85
C GLU A 221 22.15 7.81 -3.95
N GLN A 222 22.76 8.25 -2.84
CA GLN A 222 24.19 8.55 -2.76
C GLN A 222 25.06 7.30 -2.56
N LEU A 223 24.47 6.13 -2.29
CA LEU A 223 25.23 4.89 -2.15
C LEU A 223 25.80 4.46 -3.50
N PRO A 224 27.01 3.85 -3.51
CA PRO A 224 27.54 3.22 -4.71
C PRO A 224 26.57 2.18 -5.29
N LEU A 225 26.44 2.16 -6.62
CA LEU A 225 25.58 1.22 -7.33
C LEU A 225 25.89 -0.22 -6.89
N HIS A 226 24.83 -0.96 -6.57
CA HIS A 226 24.84 -2.39 -6.22
C HIS A 226 25.58 -2.76 -4.94
N ILE A 227 25.86 -1.80 -4.05
CA ILE A 227 26.42 -2.13 -2.73
C ILE A 227 25.50 -3.10 -1.98
N ASN A 228 26.04 -4.21 -1.48
CA ASN A 228 25.28 -5.30 -0.82
C ASN A 228 24.18 -5.97 -1.65
N ALA A 229 24.08 -5.73 -2.97
CA ALA A 229 22.97 -6.25 -3.77
C ALA A 229 23.11 -7.74 -4.12
N PHE A 230 24.32 -8.28 -4.13
CA PHE A 230 24.62 -9.64 -4.65
C PHE A 230 25.37 -10.54 -3.67
N ASP A 231 25.99 -9.98 -2.63
CA ASP A 231 26.79 -10.70 -1.64
C ASP A 231 26.62 -10.00 -0.28
N GLU A 232 26.22 -10.74 0.75
CA GLU A 232 26.14 -10.22 2.12
C GLU A 232 27.53 -9.86 2.68
N ALA A 233 28.59 -10.45 2.12
CA ALA A 233 29.99 -10.14 2.41
C ALA A 233 30.63 -9.25 1.33
N ASP A 234 29.87 -8.30 0.77
CA ASP A 234 30.34 -7.33 -0.21
C ASP A 234 31.63 -6.63 0.29
N PRO A 235 32.76 -6.74 -0.45
CA PRO A 235 34.04 -6.18 -0.03
C PRO A 235 34.01 -4.66 0.19
N LEU A 236 33.28 -3.92 -0.64
CA LEU A 236 33.21 -2.46 -0.57
C LEU A 236 32.31 -2.03 0.60
N ALA A 237 31.19 -2.71 0.81
CA ALA A 237 30.34 -2.46 1.97
C ALA A 237 31.07 -2.73 3.28
N LEU A 238 31.79 -3.85 3.37
CA LEU A 238 32.61 -4.18 4.52
C LEU A 238 33.76 -3.18 4.73
N ALA A 239 34.35 -2.65 3.67
CA ALA A 239 35.38 -1.62 3.77
C ALA A 239 34.82 -0.31 4.36
N ILE A 240 33.63 0.12 3.90
CA ILE A 240 32.93 1.29 4.44
C ILE A 240 32.57 1.06 5.92
N GLU A 241 32.05 -0.12 6.24
CA GLU A 241 31.72 -0.50 7.62
C GLU A 241 32.95 -0.46 8.54
N ILE A 242 34.07 -1.04 8.10
CA ILE A 242 35.33 -1.01 8.86
C ILE A 242 35.80 0.42 9.08
N ARG A 243 35.71 1.26 8.05
CA ARG A 243 36.11 2.66 8.14
C ARG A 243 35.28 3.40 9.19
N ASN A 244 33.96 3.23 9.15
CA ASN A 244 33.04 3.87 10.08
C ASN A 244 33.16 3.31 11.51
N LYS A 245 33.58 2.06 11.68
CA LYS A 245 33.65 1.39 12.98
C LYS A 245 35.00 1.51 13.67
N PHE A 246 36.08 1.26 12.95
CA PHE A 246 37.43 1.17 13.49
C PHE A 246 38.28 2.40 13.21
N TRP A 247 37.97 3.15 12.14
CA TRP A 247 38.73 4.34 11.75
C TRP A 247 38.03 5.67 12.10
N VAL A 248 36.88 5.64 12.77
CA VAL A 248 36.11 6.85 13.13
C VAL A 248 36.90 7.88 13.95
N ASN A 249 37.80 7.40 14.81
CA ASN A 249 38.64 8.24 15.67
C ASN A 249 40.09 8.34 15.15
N TYR A 250 40.34 8.00 13.89
CA TYR A 250 41.68 8.07 13.32
C TYR A 250 42.13 9.52 13.16
N ASP A 251 43.26 9.86 13.77
CA ASP A 251 43.94 11.14 13.62
C ASP A 251 45.26 10.94 12.85
N PRO A 252 45.44 11.55 11.66
CA PRO A 252 46.68 11.42 10.87
C PRO A 252 47.92 11.99 11.59
N GLU A 253 47.74 12.94 12.51
CA GLU A 253 48.81 13.54 13.30
C GLU A 253 49.23 12.64 14.47
N ASN A 254 48.34 11.74 14.91
CA ASN A 254 48.57 10.81 16.02
C ASN A 254 48.40 9.33 15.60
N ASP A 255 48.82 8.99 14.38
CA ASP A 255 48.64 7.67 13.76
C ASP A 255 49.01 6.50 14.69
N ARG A 256 50.12 6.59 15.43
CA ARG A 256 50.57 5.51 16.33
C ARG A 256 49.57 5.17 17.43
N GLN A 257 48.80 6.14 17.91
CA GLN A 257 47.85 5.94 19.01
C GLN A 257 46.43 5.66 18.50
N THR A 258 46.06 6.23 17.36
CA THR A 258 44.69 6.18 16.84
C THR A 258 44.48 5.15 15.73
N ARG A 259 45.55 4.56 15.17
CA ARG A 259 45.44 3.50 14.15
C ARG A 259 44.88 2.21 14.77
N PRO A 260 43.82 1.62 14.18
CA PRO A 260 43.31 0.33 14.62
C PRO A 260 44.30 -0.80 14.31
N LYS A 261 44.31 -1.83 15.16
CA LYS A 261 45.20 -3.00 15.00
C LYS A 261 44.64 -3.94 13.93
N SER A 262 45.39 -4.20 12.85
CA SER A 262 44.96 -5.10 11.76
C SER A 262 44.47 -6.49 12.19
N PRO A 263 45.05 -7.19 13.20
CA PRO A 263 44.52 -8.48 13.63
C PRO A 263 43.07 -8.43 14.12
N VAL A 264 42.65 -7.32 14.73
CA VAL A 264 41.27 -7.12 15.21
C VAL A 264 40.31 -6.98 14.02
N ILE A 265 40.73 -6.25 12.98
CA ILE A 265 39.94 -6.06 11.76
C ILE A 265 39.83 -7.38 10.99
N LEU A 266 40.91 -8.15 10.86
CA LEU A 266 40.90 -9.45 10.19
C LEU A 266 40.00 -10.47 10.91
N GLN A 267 40.03 -10.49 12.24
CA GLN A 267 39.13 -11.33 13.03
C GLN A 267 37.65 -10.91 12.84
N TYR A 268 37.39 -9.60 12.80
CA TYR A 268 36.07 -9.08 12.52
C TYR A 268 35.54 -9.52 11.14
N LEU A 269 36.37 -9.40 10.11
CA LEU A 269 36.03 -9.82 8.75
C LEU A 269 35.77 -11.32 8.63
N ALA A 270 36.54 -12.16 9.33
CA ALA A 270 36.29 -13.60 9.38
C ALA A 270 34.90 -13.91 9.98
N GLY A 271 34.48 -13.18 11.03
CA GLY A 271 33.15 -13.29 11.61
C GLY A 271 32.01 -12.80 10.70
N ARG A 272 32.33 -12.01 9.66
CA ARG A 272 31.39 -11.52 8.64
C ARG A 272 31.37 -12.39 7.37
N GLY A 273 31.97 -13.58 7.41
CA GLY A 273 31.98 -14.52 6.27
C GLY A 273 33.12 -14.32 5.27
N VAL A 274 34.12 -13.48 5.56
CA VAL A 274 35.30 -13.34 4.70
C VAL A 274 36.31 -14.45 5.00
N GLU A 275 36.18 -15.57 4.29
CA GLU A 275 37.00 -16.77 4.55
C GLU A 275 38.45 -16.66 4.08
N LYS A 276 38.70 -15.90 3.00
CA LYS A 276 40.04 -15.79 2.40
C LYS A 276 40.80 -14.62 3.02
N GLU A 277 41.91 -14.92 3.70
CA GLU A 277 42.80 -13.90 4.32
C GLU A 277 43.24 -12.82 3.31
N ARG A 278 43.50 -13.19 2.05
CA ARG A 278 43.84 -12.25 0.98
C ARG A 278 42.72 -11.23 0.71
N ARG A 279 41.46 -11.67 0.74
CA ARG A 279 40.28 -10.81 0.57
C ARG A 279 40.14 -9.89 1.79
N ALA A 280 40.32 -10.43 3.00
CA ALA A 280 40.27 -9.64 4.23
C ALA A 280 41.33 -8.53 4.27
N LYS A 281 42.59 -8.83 3.88
CA LYS A 281 43.66 -7.83 3.76
C LYS A 281 43.36 -6.76 2.71
N ALA A 282 42.76 -7.14 1.59
CA ALA A 282 42.37 -6.18 0.55
C ALA A 282 41.27 -5.23 1.06
N ILE A 283 40.29 -5.75 1.81
CA ILE A 283 39.23 -4.94 2.42
C ILE A 283 39.82 -3.98 3.46
N ASP A 284 40.70 -4.45 4.35
CA ASP A 284 41.39 -3.60 5.35
C ASP A 284 42.18 -2.46 4.69
N LEU A 285 42.87 -2.77 3.59
CA LEU A 285 43.61 -1.78 2.80
C LEU A 285 42.69 -0.71 2.19
N VAL A 286 41.53 -1.10 1.66
CA VAL A 286 40.54 -0.15 1.09
C VAL A 286 39.87 0.68 2.18
N ALA A 287 39.65 0.11 3.37
CA ALA A 287 39.08 0.81 4.51
C ALA A 287 40.03 1.84 5.13
N SER A 288 41.34 1.57 5.04
CA SER A 288 42.40 2.42 5.60
C SER A 288 42.42 3.80 4.92
N PRO A 289 42.35 4.92 5.68
CA PRO A 289 42.54 6.26 5.14
C PRO A 289 43.90 6.39 4.45
N ILE A 290 43.92 6.99 3.26
CA ILE A 290 45.16 7.26 2.53
C ILE A 290 45.83 8.48 3.17
N ASN A 291 46.94 8.26 3.89
CA ASN A 291 47.84 9.34 4.28
C ASN A 291 48.80 9.61 3.11
N ARG A 292 48.80 10.83 2.56
CA ARG A 292 49.66 11.23 1.43
C ARG A 292 50.88 12.04 1.87
N ASP A 293 51.19 12.08 3.16
CA ASP A 293 52.37 12.76 3.66
C ASP A 293 53.64 12.02 3.22
N PRO A 294 54.42 12.58 2.27
CA PRO A 294 55.59 11.90 1.71
C PRO A 294 56.72 11.72 2.74
N SER A 295 56.64 12.34 3.91
CA SER A 295 57.63 12.21 4.98
C SER A 295 57.53 10.90 5.78
N LYS A 296 56.43 10.13 5.61
CA LYS A 296 56.18 8.86 6.32
C LYS A 296 56.35 7.61 5.42
N ASP A 297 56.62 7.80 4.13
CA ASP A 297 56.81 6.73 3.13
C ASP A 297 58.30 6.38 2.86
N ILE A 298 59.22 6.82 3.73
CA ILE A 298 60.66 6.47 3.69
C ILE A 298 61.05 5.63 4.91
#